data_AF-A0ABD0WMJ6-F1
#
_entry.id   AF-A0ABD0WMJ6-F1
#
_cell.length_a   1.000
_cell.length_b   1.000
_cell.length_c   1.000
_cell.angle_alpha   90.00
_cell.angle_beta   90.00
_cell.angle_gamma   90.00
#
_symmetry.space_group_name_H-M   'P 1'
#
loop_
_entity.id
_entity.type
_entity.pdbx_description
1 polymer ?
#
loop_
_entity_poly.entity_id
_entity_poly.type
_entity_poly.pdbx_seq_one_letter_code
_entity_poly.pdbx_strand_id
1 'polypeptide(L)'
;MDTFRQTDEDFLKKASSQKPVWKDGSTATCMLVVDDMVYVANLGDSRAVLCRMEEETLGGERKCVTLALSKEHNPTIYEERMRIQRAGGTVRY
;
A
#
# COMPACT_ATOMS: atom_id res chain seq x y z
N MET A 1 10.37 5.69 9.31
CA MET A 1 9.20 5.80 8.38
C MET A 1 9.45 6.95 7.43
N ASP A 2 10.67 7.04 6.88
CA ASP A 2 11.17 8.29 6.30
C ASP A 2 11.58 8.12 4.84
N THR A 3 11.82 6.88 4.39
CA THR A 3 12.21 6.58 3.01
C THR A 3 11.15 6.98 1.99
N PHE A 4 9.87 6.68 2.24
CA PHE A 4 8.78 7.08 1.33
C PHE A 4 8.64 8.60 1.26
N ARG A 5 8.69 9.29 2.41
CA ARG A 5 8.61 10.75 2.47
C ARG A 5 9.79 11.40 1.74
N GLN A 6 11.01 10.94 2.01
CA GLN A 6 12.21 11.47 1.35
C GLN A 6 12.18 11.25 -0.17
N THR A 7 11.77 10.06 -0.61
CA THR A 7 11.62 9.74 -2.04
C THR A 7 10.60 10.68 -2.70
N ASP A 8 9.47 10.92 -2.04
CA ASP A 8 8.42 11.82 -2.54
C ASP A 8 8.92 13.27 -2.64
N GLU A 9 9.58 13.78 -1.59
CA GLU A 9 10.16 15.13 -1.59
C GLU A 9 11.19 15.32 -2.72
N ASP A 10 12.06 14.33 -2.94
CA ASP A 10 13.06 14.39 -3.99
C ASP A 10 12.47 14.23 -5.39
N PHE A 11 11.39 13.45 -5.52
CA PHE A 11 10.62 13.37 -6.76
C PHE A 11 9.92 14.71 -7.05
N LEU A 12 9.26 15.33 -6.07
CA LEU A 12 8.57 16.61 -6.25
C LEU A 12 9.50 17.74 -6.69
N LYS A 13 10.74 17.79 -6.16
CA LYS A 13 11.78 18.72 -6.62
C LYS A 13 12.11 18.51 -8.10
N LYS A 14 12.22 17.24 -8.53
CA LYS A 14 12.48 16.91 -9.95
C LYS A 14 11.28 17.25 -10.82
N ALA A 15 10.08 16.80 -10.44
CA ALA A 15 8.83 17.00 -11.19
C ALA A 15 8.52 18.49 -11.43
N SER A 16 8.71 19.34 -10.41
CA SER A 16 8.49 20.78 -10.52
C SER A 16 9.50 21.51 -11.41
N SER A 17 10.69 20.94 -11.64
CA SER A 17 11.71 21.50 -12.54
C SER A 17 11.47 21.21 -14.03
N GLN A 18 10.53 20.31 -14.36
CA GLN A 18 10.27 19.89 -15.75
C GLN A 18 9.32 20.84 -16.48
N LYS A 19 9.39 20.84 -17.81
CA LYS A 19 8.47 21.59 -18.69
C LYS A 19 7.88 20.65 -19.76
N PRO A 20 6.58 20.31 -19.70
CA PRO A 20 5.60 20.71 -18.68
C PRO A 20 5.88 20.09 -17.31
N VAL A 21 5.36 20.73 -16.24
CA VAL A 21 5.43 20.19 -14.87
C VAL A 21 4.70 18.85 -14.84
N TRP A 22 5.37 17.82 -14.33
CA TRP A 22 4.76 16.50 -14.18
C TRP A 22 3.70 16.54 -13.07
N LYS A 23 2.55 15.94 -13.34
CA LYS A 23 1.42 15.83 -12.39
C LYS A 23 1.07 14.37 -12.10
N ASP A 24 1.93 13.47 -12.55
CA ASP A 24 1.79 12.04 -12.38
C ASP A 24 2.02 11.65 -10.93
N GLY A 25 1.36 10.56 -10.54
CA GLY A 25 1.55 9.92 -9.26
C GLY A 25 1.55 8.41 -9.45
N SER A 26 1.99 7.69 -8.43
CA SER A 26 1.97 6.23 -8.43
C SER A 26 1.61 5.70 -7.06
N THR A 27 1.13 4.47 -7.02
CA THR A 27 1.03 3.69 -5.78
C THR A 27 2.40 3.08 -5.47
N ALA A 28 2.58 2.62 -4.24
CA ALA A 28 3.75 1.83 -3.88
C ALA A 28 3.38 0.76 -2.85
N THR A 29 3.57 -0.51 -3.21
CA THR A 29 3.51 -1.63 -2.29
C THR A 29 4.88 -2.30 -2.28
N CYS A 30 5.54 -2.31 -1.12
CA CYS A 30 6.87 -2.88 -0.95
C CYS A 30 6.84 -4.01 0.06
N MET A 31 7.54 -5.10 -0.24
CA MET A 31 7.75 -6.23 0.65
C MET A 31 9.26 -6.42 0.87
N LEU A 32 9.69 -6.43 2.12
CA LEU A 32 11.06 -6.71 2.52
C LEU A 32 11.07 -7.99 3.34
N VAL A 33 11.85 -8.98 2.89
CA VAL A 33 12.03 -10.25 3.60
C VAL A 33 13.41 -10.24 4.24
N VAL A 34 13.46 -10.43 5.55
CA VAL A 34 14.69 -10.56 6.32
C VAL A 34 14.55 -11.82 7.16
N ASP A 35 15.39 -12.81 6.88
CA ASP A 35 15.31 -14.15 7.48
C ASP A 35 13.90 -14.75 7.35
N ASP A 36 13.20 -14.93 8.47
CA ASP A 36 11.85 -15.48 8.58
C ASP A 36 10.76 -14.40 8.72
N MET A 37 11.12 -13.12 8.62
CA MET A 37 10.22 -11.98 8.80
C MET A 37 9.91 -11.27 7.48
N VAL A 38 8.62 -10.97 7.28
CA VAL A 38 8.12 -10.24 6.11
C VAL A 38 7.54 -8.90 6.55
N TYR A 39 8.14 -7.81 6.06
CA TYR A 39 7.66 -6.44 6.27
C TYR A 39 6.95 -5.95 5.03
N VAL A 40 5.71 -5.50 5.17
CA VAL A 40 4.93 -4.92 4.07
C VAL A 40 4.61 -3.46 4.36
N ALA A 41 4.92 -2.60 3.40
CA ALA A 41 4.53 -1.20 3.41
C ALA A 41 3.67 -0.90 2.19
N ASN A 42 2.54 -0.22 2.38
CA ASN A 42 1.61 0.11 1.30
C ASN A 42 1.22 1.59 1.32
N LEU A 43 1.25 2.21 0.15
CA LEU A 43 0.78 3.57 -0.13
C LEU A 43 -0.08 3.54 -1.38
N GLY A 44 -1.39 3.64 -1.20
CA GLY A 44 -2.38 3.66 -2.28
C GLY A 44 -3.29 2.46 -2.25
N ASP A 45 -3.90 2.15 -3.39
CA ASP A 45 -4.92 1.13 -3.55
C ASP A 45 -4.39 -0.21 -4.09
N SER A 46 -3.08 -0.31 -4.32
CA SER A 46 -2.39 -1.58 -4.56
C SER A 46 -2.44 -2.48 -3.32
N ARG A 47 -2.29 -3.81 -3.52
CA ARG A 47 -2.53 -4.83 -2.49
C ARG A 47 -1.45 -5.90 -2.46
N ALA A 48 -1.05 -6.31 -1.26
CA ALA A 48 -0.22 -7.47 -1.00
C ALA A 48 -1.05 -8.59 -0.33
N VAL A 49 -0.97 -9.80 -0.87
CA VAL A 49 -1.68 -10.98 -0.37
C VAL A 49 -0.73 -12.16 -0.32
N LEU A 50 -0.70 -12.87 0.80
CA LEU A 50 0.06 -14.12 0.99
C LEU A 50 -0.88 -15.31 0.79
N CYS A 51 -0.61 -16.22 -0.15
CA CYS A 51 -1.17 -17.58 -0.08
C CYS A 51 -0.17 -18.48 0.64
N ARG A 52 -0.67 -19.27 1.59
CA ARG A 52 0.06 -20.38 2.19
C ARG A 52 -0.80 -21.63 2.13
N MET A 53 -0.15 -22.77 1.92
CA MET A 53 -0.80 -24.06 2.12
C MET A 53 -0.78 -24.38 3.61
N GLU A 54 -1.94 -24.69 4.17
CA GLU A 54 -2.01 -25.26 5.52
C GLU A 54 -1.41 -26.66 5.51
N GLU A 55 -0.80 -27.03 6.64
CA GLU A 55 -0.34 -28.40 6.85
C GLU A 55 -1.52 -29.37 6.77
N GLU A 56 -1.22 -30.62 6.42
CA GLU A 56 -2.22 -31.65 6.19
C GLU A 56 -3.13 -31.79 7.42
N THR A 57 -4.40 -31.44 7.26
CA THR A 57 -5.39 -31.68 8.31
C THR A 57 -5.64 -33.18 8.41
N LEU A 58 -6.05 -33.67 9.59
CA LEU A 58 -6.48 -35.05 9.84
C LEU A 58 -7.64 -35.40 8.90
N GLY A 59 -7.34 -35.80 7.65
CA GLY A 59 -8.28 -35.85 6.54
C GLY A 59 -7.64 -35.84 5.14
N GLY A 60 -6.36 -35.48 5.01
CA GLY A 60 -5.57 -35.66 3.78
C GLY A 60 -5.70 -34.54 2.74
N GLU A 61 -6.50 -33.51 3.00
CA GLU A 61 -6.61 -32.35 2.10
C GLU A 61 -5.77 -31.17 2.58
N ARG A 62 -4.91 -30.67 1.67
CA ARG A 62 -4.16 -29.42 1.86
C ARG A 62 -5.01 -28.25 1.37
N LYS A 63 -5.17 -27.23 2.22
CA LYS A 63 -5.97 -26.03 1.91
C LYS A 63 -5.04 -24.84 1.62
N CYS A 64 -5.20 -24.15 0.48
CA CYS A 64 -4.60 -22.80 0.34
C CYS A 64 -5.46 -21.81 1.13
N VAL A 65 -4.81 -21.04 1.97
CA VAL A 65 -5.40 -19.91 2.68
C VAL A 65 -4.69 -18.65 2.26
N THR A 66 -5.47 -17.59 2.03
CA THR A 66 -4.96 -16.27 1.68
C THR A 66 -5.05 -15.33 2.88
N LEU A 67 -4.02 -14.50 3.05
CA LEU A 67 -3.94 -13.48 4.09
C LEU A 67 -3.60 -12.13 3.44
N ALA A 68 -4.43 -11.11 3.71
CA ALA A 68 -4.12 -9.75 3.29
C ALA A 68 -2.98 -9.19 4.16
N LEU A 69 -1.88 -8.77 3.51
CA LEU A 69 -0.71 -8.19 4.19
C LEU A 69 -0.71 -6.66 4.18
N SER A 70 -1.63 -6.03 3.44
CA SER A 70 -1.74 -4.57 3.32
C SER A 70 -3.17 -4.11 3.52
N LYS A 71 -3.33 -2.90 4.05
CA LYS A 71 -4.59 -2.16 4.00
C LYS A 71 -4.60 -1.25 2.79
N GLU A 72 -5.72 -1.24 2.08
CA GLU A 72 -5.95 -0.36 0.93
C GLU A 72 -6.18 1.08 1.41
N HIS A 73 -5.67 2.07 0.66
CA HIS A 73 -5.97 3.48 0.88
C HIS A 73 -6.84 4.00 -0.24
N ASN A 74 -8.16 3.91 -0.05
CA ASN A 74 -9.18 4.37 -0.99
C ASN A 74 -10.07 5.43 -0.31
N PRO A 75 -10.47 6.53 -0.99
CA PRO A 75 -11.32 7.58 -0.40
C PRO A 75 -12.68 7.11 0.16
N THR A 76 -13.17 5.95 -0.28
CA THR A 76 -14.42 5.36 0.22
C THR A 76 -14.27 4.69 1.58
N ILE A 77 -13.05 4.32 1.97
CA ILE A 77 -12.74 3.72 3.28
C ILE A 77 -12.94 4.78 4.36
N TYR A 78 -13.64 4.41 5.44
CA TYR A 78 -14.05 5.34 6.49
C TYR A 78 -12.85 6.12 7.08
N GLU A 79 -11.77 5.43 7.44
CA GLU A 79 -10.58 6.07 8.01
C GLU A 79 -9.95 7.09 7.05
N GLU A 80 -9.85 6.73 5.76
CA GLU A 80 -9.29 7.60 4.72
C GLU A 80 -10.20 8.79 4.41
N ARG A 81 -11.51 8.58 4.35
CA ARG A 81 -12.50 9.65 4.24
C ARG A 81 -12.35 10.65 5.37
N MET A 82 -12.24 10.18 6.61
CA MET A 82 -12.05 11.03 7.78
C MET A 82 -10.72 11.78 7.72
N ARG A 83 -9.64 11.13 7.27
CA ARG A 83 -8.33 11.78 7.05
C ARG A 83 -8.43 12.93 6.04
N ILE A 84 -9.07 12.69 4.89
CA ILE A 84 -9.28 13.69 3.83
C ILE A 84 -10.11 14.87 4.35
N GLN A 85 -11.22 14.60 5.05
CA GLN A 85 -12.11 15.64 5.57
C GLN A 85 -11.44 16.50 6.65
N ARG A 86 -10.65 15.89 7.54
CA ARG A 86 -9.87 16.63 8.56
C ARG A 86 -8.81 17.55 7.93
N ALA A 87 -8.30 17.19 6.76
CA ALA A 87 -7.39 18.03 5.99
C ALA A 87 -8.10 19.12 5.16
N GLY A 88 -9.43 19.26 5.27
CA GLY A 88 -10.24 20.24 4.53
C GLY A 88 -10.67 19.78 3.13
N GLY A 89 -10.39 18.52 2.77
CA GLY A 89 -10.83 17.93 1.50
C GLY A 89 -12.27 17.41 1.53
N THR A 90 -12.80 17.06 0.36
CA THR A 90 -14.13 16.41 0.24
C THR A 90 -14.02 15.13 -0.60
N VAL A 91 -14.82 14.12 -0.26
CA VAL A 91 -14.92 12.87 -1.02
C VAL A 91 -16.29 12.84 -1.70
N ARG A 92 -16.31 12.82 -3.03
CA ARG A 92 -17.52 12.70 -3.86
C ARG A 92 -17.61 11.31 -4.47
N TYR A 93 -18.84 10.84 -4.67
CA TYR A 93 -19.16 9.59 -5.36
C TYR A 93 -19.42 9.86 -6.83
#